data_AF-A0ABD2T799-F1
#
_entry.id   AF-A0ABD2T799-F1
#
_cell.length_a   1.000
_cell.length_b   1.000
_cell.length_c   1.000
_cell.angle_alpha   90.00
_cell.angle_beta   90.00
_cell.angle_gamma   90.00
#
_symmetry.space_group_name_H-M   'P 1'
#
loop_
_entity.id
_entity.type
_entity.pdbx_description
1 polymer ?
#
loop_
_entity_poly.entity_id
_entity_poly.type
_entity_poly.pdbx_seq_one_letter_code
_entity_poly.pdbx_strand_id
1 'polypeptide(L)'
;MVGQVGQIPIQKRLKSGRTVTLLSLGTGGIRNNRRPFDNEEPGEYANRCAVQWHRVSVYPERLGEMAVKSIVPGSILYVEGNLETKIFTDPITGLVRRIREIAIRKNGRLVFLGNGGNEGPQQSQAEIKGVGYY
;
A
#
# COMPACT_ATOMS: atom_id res chain seq x y z
N MET A 1 8.07 -4.69 -4.79
CA MET A 1 6.91 -3.83 -5.15
C MET A 1 7.15 -2.43 -4.64
N VAL A 2 6.75 -1.41 -5.40
CA VAL A 2 6.75 -0.01 -4.94
C VAL A 2 5.30 0.43 -4.80
N GLY A 3 4.95 1.09 -3.69
CA GLY A 3 3.60 1.56 -3.45
C GLY A 3 3.52 2.63 -2.36
N GLN A 4 2.34 3.22 -2.23
CA GLN A 4 2.05 4.27 -1.26
C GLN A 4 1.34 3.70 -0.03
N VAL A 5 1.75 4.12 1.15
CA VAL A 5 1.15 3.67 2.41
C VAL A 5 -0.23 4.29 2.61
N GLY A 6 -1.24 3.46 2.83
CA GLY A 6 -2.61 3.94 3.02
C GLY A 6 -2.99 4.31 4.45
N GLN A 7 -2.31 3.70 5.44
CA GLN A 7 -2.62 3.87 6.86
C GLN A 7 -1.37 3.73 7.71
N ILE A 8 -1.42 4.27 8.93
CA ILE A 8 -0.34 4.17 9.91
C ILE A 8 -0.02 2.68 10.17
N PRO A 9 1.26 2.27 10.24
CA PRO A 9 1.61 0.90 10.52
C PRO A 9 1.13 0.46 11.91
N ILE A 10 0.62 -0.76 12.02
CA ILE A 10 0.11 -1.32 13.28
C ILE A 10 1.01 -2.46 13.74
N GLN A 11 1.55 -2.37 14.95
CA GLN A 11 2.25 -3.49 15.59
C GLN A 11 1.27 -4.42 16.30
N LYS A 12 1.40 -5.71 16.03
CA LYS A 12 0.60 -6.76 16.66
C LYS A 12 1.52 -7.81 17.28
N ARG A 13 1.32 -8.07 18.57
CA ARG A 13 1.98 -9.18 19.27
C ARG A 13 1.22 -10.48 19.00
N LEU A 14 1.92 -11.50 18.52
CA LEU A 14 1.37 -12.81 18.24
C LEU A 14 1.33 -13.68 19.50
N LYS A 15 0.54 -14.76 19.47
CA LYS A 15 0.51 -15.79 20.54
C LYS A 15 1.89 -16.41 20.79
N SER A 16 2.75 -16.44 19.78
CA SER A 16 4.13 -16.91 19.90
C SER A 16 5.08 -15.91 20.58
N GLY A 17 4.57 -14.79 21.11
CA GLY A 17 5.36 -13.73 21.72
C GLY A 17 6.03 -12.75 20.74
N ARG A 18 6.16 -13.12 19.46
CA ARG A 18 6.75 -12.28 18.41
C ARG A 18 5.87 -11.10 18.04
N THR A 19 6.47 -9.95 17.81
CA THR A 19 5.79 -8.76 17.26
C THR A 19 5.85 -8.76 15.74
N VAL A 20 4.75 -8.41 15.08
CA VAL A 20 4.65 -8.25 13.62
C VAL A 20 4.08 -6.88 13.32
N THR A 21 4.69 -6.15 12.40
CA THR A 21 4.17 -4.85 11.94
C THR A 21 3.36 -5.05 10.67
N LEU A 22 2.15 -4.50 10.64
CA LEU A 22 1.21 -4.61 9.53
C LEU A 22 1.13 -3.29 8.78
N LEU A 23 1.15 -3.37 7.47
CA LEU A 23 1.14 -2.24 6.54
C LEU A 23 0.11 -2.50 5.42
N SER A 24 -0.45 -1.42 4.88
CA SER A 24 -1.25 -1.46 3.64
C SER A 24 -0.59 -0.59 2.58
N LEU A 25 -0.26 -1.19 1.43
CA LEU A 25 0.35 -0.50 0.31
C LEU A 25 -0.60 -0.45 -0.88
N GLY A 26 -0.92 0.76 -1.33
CA GLY A 26 -1.63 1.02 -2.56
C GLY A 26 -0.66 1.05 -3.73
N THR A 27 -0.96 0.33 -4.80
CA THR A 27 -0.32 0.52 -6.10
C THR A 27 -1.38 0.98 -7.09
N GLY A 28 -1.21 2.19 -7.63
CA GLY A 28 -2.10 2.76 -8.64
C GLY A 28 -1.54 2.63 -10.06
N GLY A 29 -2.42 2.84 -11.05
CA GLY A 29 -2.07 2.98 -12.46
C GLY A 29 -3.10 2.35 -13.41
N ILE A 30 -3.38 3.02 -14.53
CA ILE A 30 -4.14 2.44 -15.63
C ILE A 30 -3.24 1.38 -16.29
N ARG A 31 -3.75 0.15 -16.40
CA ARG A 31 -3.06 -0.96 -17.08
C ARG A 31 -3.86 -1.35 -18.31
N ASN A 32 -3.20 -1.38 -19.48
CA ASN A 32 -3.85 -1.75 -20.76
C ASN A 32 -4.42 -3.17 -20.78
N ASN A 33 -4.00 -4.07 -19.87
CA ASN A 33 -4.51 -5.45 -19.80
C ASN A 33 -5.86 -5.58 -19.05
N ARG A 34 -6.47 -4.48 -18.63
CA ARG A 34 -7.73 -4.50 -17.88
C ARG A 34 -8.90 -4.71 -18.83
N ARG A 35 -9.76 -5.69 -18.57
CA ARG A 35 -11.01 -5.90 -19.31
C ARG A 35 -12.20 -5.34 -18.52
N PRO A 36 -13.19 -4.72 -19.17
CA PRO A 36 -14.49 -4.45 -18.54
C PRO A 36 -15.07 -5.76 -17.99
N PHE A 37 -15.79 -5.68 -16.87
CA PHE A 37 -16.64 -6.80 -16.46
C PHE A 37 -17.83 -6.93 -17.42
N ASP A 38 -18.42 -8.12 -17.50
CA ASP A 38 -19.50 -8.43 -18.45
C ASP A 38 -20.70 -7.47 -18.36
N ASN A 39 -20.92 -6.86 -17.19
CA ASN A 39 -22.03 -5.94 -16.91
C ASN A 39 -21.55 -4.54 -16.50
N GLU A 40 -20.38 -4.09 -16.95
CA GLU A 40 -19.82 -2.78 -16.58
C GLU A 40 -19.92 -1.79 -17.73
N GLU A 41 -20.58 -0.65 -17.48
CA GLU A 41 -20.70 0.41 -18.46
C GLU A 41 -19.35 1.10 -18.73
N PRO A 42 -19.08 1.62 -19.95
CA PRO A 42 -17.80 2.25 -20.28
C PRO A 42 -17.40 3.40 -19.35
N GLY A 43 -18.37 4.19 -18.88
CA GLY A 43 -18.13 5.27 -17.92
C GLY A 43 -17.77 4.76 -16.52
N GLU A 44 -18.38 3.66 -16.07
CA GLU A 44 -18.04 3.01 -14.80
C GLU A 44 -16.64 2.39 -14.85
N TYR A 45 -16.29 1.81 -15.99
CA TYR A 45 -14.95 1.29 -16.26
C TYR A 45 -13.88 2.36 -16.21
N ALA A 46 -14.13 3.52 -16.83
CA ALA A 46 -13.21 4.65 -16.80
C ALA A 46 -13.05 5.24 -15.38
N ASN A 47 -14.12 5.30 -14.61
CA ASN A 47 -14.13 5.92 -13.27
C ASN A 47 -13.72 4.98 -12.13
N ARG A 48 -13.52 3.69 -12.41
CA ARG A 48 -13.19 2.73 -11.36
C ARG A 48 -11.81 3.00 -10.76
N CYS A 49 -11.76 3.08 -9.43
CA CYS A 49 -10.50 3.22 -8.69
C CYS A 49 -9.49 2.14 -9.10
N ALA A 50 -8.33 2.59 -9.63
CA ALA A 50 -7.27 1.73 -10.12
C ALA A 50 -6.30 1.25 -9.01
N VAL A 51 -6.50 1.71 -7.77
CA VAL A 51 -5.60 1.39 -6.66
C VAL A 51 -5.83 -0.04 -6.19
N GLN A 52 -4.78 -0.86 -6.28
CA GLN A 52 -4.75 -2.18 -5.66
C GLN A 52 -4.11 -2.08 -4.28
N TRP A 53 -4.86 -2.44 -3.25
CA TRP A 53 -4.38 -2.48 -1.87
C TRP A 53 -3.76 -3.83 -1.53
N HIS A 54 -2.51 -3.78 -1.11
CA HIS A 54 -1.71 -4.94 -0.77
C HIS A 54 -1.45 -4.97 0.73
N ARG A 55 -1.69 -6.13 1.35
CA ARG A 55 -1.35 -6.36 2.76
C ARG A 55 0.11 -6.75 2.86
N VAL A 56 0.85 -6.06 3.73
CA VAL A 56 2.27 -6.33 3.98
C VAL A 56 2.47 -6.61 5.47
N SER A 57 3.20 -7.68 5.77
CA SER A 57 3.52 -8.13 7.13
C SER A 57 5.03 -8.15 7.32
N VAL A 58 5.54 -7.34 8.26
CA VAL A 58 6.96 -7.22 8.58
C VAL A 58 7.28 -8.01 9.84
N TYR A 59 8.06 -9.09 9.67
CA TYR A 59 8.43 -9.99 10.76
C TYR A 59 9.73 -9.64 11.50
N PRO A 60 10.77 -9.09 10.85
CA PRO A 60 11.95 -8.63 11.57
C PRO A 60 11.58 -7.47 12.51
N GLU A 61 11.77 -7.67 13.81
CA GLU A 61 11.34 -6.75 14.87
C GLU A 61 11.95 -5.36 14.72
N ARG A 62 13.27 -5.27 14.57
CA ARG A 62 13.99 -3.99 14.35
C ARG A 62 13.47 -3.23 13.13
N LEU A 63 13.11 -3.94 12.06
CA LEU A 63 12.56 -3.32 10.85
C LEU A 63 11.12 -2.82 11.10
N GLY A 64 10.32 -3.58 11.85
CA GLY A 64 8.98 -3.20 12.27
C GLY A 64 8.94 -1.99 13.20
N GLU A 65 9.90 -1.90 14.13
CA GLU A 65 10.05 -0.74 15.01
C GLU A 65 10.42 0.54 14.23
N MET A 66 11.38 0.43 13.31
CA MET A 66 11.74 1.54 12.41
C MET A 66 10.56 1.95 11.53
N ALA A 67 9.81 0.97 11.02
CA ALA A 67 8.63 1.19 10.21
C ALA A 67 7.56 1.99 10.96
N VAL A 68 7.20 1.61 12.19
CA VAL A 68 6.22 2.36 13.00
C VAL A 68 6.68 3.78 13.30
N LYS A 69 7.97 3.99 13.58
CA LYS A 69 8.51 5.31 13.92
C LYS A 69 8.56 6.27 12.73
N SER A 70 8.76 5.75 11.52
CA SER A 70 9.14 6.58 10.36
C SER A 70 8.10 6.60 9.24
N ILE A 71 7.23 5.60 9.14
CA ILE A 71 6.21 5.53 8.10
C ILE A 71 4.98 6.33 8.53
N VAL A 72 4.60 7.29 7.70
CA VAL A 72 3.33 8.02 7.77
C VAL A 72 2.43 7.65 6.58
N PRO A 73 1.09 7.81 6.68
CA PRO A 73 0.21 7.71 5.53
C PRO A 73 0.71 8.59 4.39
N GLY A 74 0.71 8.05 3.17
CA GLY A 74 1.25 8.71 1.99
C GLY A 74 2.73 8.42 1.72
N SER A 75 3.49 7.79 2.63
CA SER A 75 4.89 7.42 2.37
C SER A 75 5.00 6.46 1.18
N ILE A 76 6.01 6.66 0.33
CA ILE A 76 6.32 5.78 -0.81
C ILE A 76 7.39 4.79 -0.38
N LEU A 77 7.09 3.50 -0.47
CA LEU A 77 7.96 2.43 -0.02
C LEU A 77 8.26 1.45 -1.15
N TYR A 78 9.51 0.97 -1.19
CA TYR A 78 9.86 -0.29 -1.83
C TYR A 78 9.80 -1.42 -0.81
N VAL A 79 9.11 -2.50 -1.15
CA VAL A 79 8.98 -3.71 -0.33
C VAL A 79 9.34 -4.95 -1.14
N GLU A 80 10.16 -5.81 -0.53
CA GLU A 80 10.53 -7.14 -1.01
C GLU A 80 10.22 -8.17 0.06
N GLY A 81 9.50 -9.23 -0.31
CA GLY A 81 9.09 -10.30 0.58
C GLY A 81 8.42 -11.43 -0.19
N ASN A 82 8.00 -12.47 0.53
CA ASN A 82 7.35 -13.64 -0.05
C ASN A 82 5.83 -13.46 -0.07
N LEU A 83 5.16 -13.95 -1.11
CA LEU A 83 3.70 -14.03 -1.11
C LEU A 83 3.27 -15.23 -0.25
N GLU A 84 2.70 -14.96 0.91
CA GLU A 84 2.24 -15.98 1.85
C GLU A 84 0.72 -15.96 1.99
N THR A 85 0.14 -17.14 2.23
CA THR A 85 -1.29 -17.29 2.51
C THR A 85 -1.47 -17.71 3.95
N LYS A 86 -2.18 -16.89 4.74
CA LYS A 86 -2.59 -17.21 6.11
C LYS A 86 -4.03 -17.69 6.13
N ILE A 87 -4.27 -18.72 6.94
CA ILE A 87 -5.60 -19.19 7.28
C ILE A 87 -5.81 -18.84 8.75
N PHE A 88 -6.88 -18.12 9.06
CA PHE A 88 -7.25 -17.82 10.45
C PHE A 88 -8.77 -17.84 10.59
N THR A 89 -9.22 -18.16 11.80
CA THR A 89 -10.63 -18.05 12.17
C THR A 89 -10.89 -16.63 12.67
N ASP A 90 -11.86 -15.97 12.06
CA ASP A 90 -12.32 -14.66 12.50
C ASP A 90 -12.97 -14.79 13.88
N PRO A 91 -12.43 -14.12 14.92
CA PRO A 91 -12.94 -14.28 16.28
C PRO A 91 -14.36 -13.72 16.47
N ILE A 92 -14.82 -12.83 15.59
CA ILE A 92 -16.16 -12.21 15.70
C ILE A 92 -17.20 -13.10 15.00
N THR A 93 -16.89 -13.54 13.77
CA THR A 93 -17.86 -14.26 12.93
C THR A 93 -17.73 -15.78 12.99
N GLY A 94 -16.62 -16.31 13.52
CA GLY A 94 -16.31 -17.74 13.51
C GLY A 94 -15.89 -18.29 12.14
N LEU A 95 -15.91 -17.47 11.08
CA LEU A 95 -15.59 -17.91 9.72
C LEU A 95 -14.08 -18.11 9.53
N VAL A 96 -13.72 -19.20 8.85
CA VAL A 96 -12.35 -19.46 8.43
C VAL A 96 -12.03 -18.61 7.20
N ARG A 97 -11.09 -17.68 7.34
CA ARG A 97 -10.66 -16.79 6.26
C ARG A 97 -9.28 -17.16 5.76
N ARG A 98 -9.12 -17.11 4.44
CA ARG A 98 -7.83 -17.24 3.74
C ARG A 98 -7.40 -15.88 3.22
N ILE A 99 -6.26 -15.37 3.69
CA ILE A 99 -5.75 -14.04 3.32
C ILE A 99 -4.35 -14.17 2.76
N ARG A 100 -4.11 -13.53 1.61
CA ARG A 100 -2.81 -13.39 1.00
C ARG A 100 -2.15 -12.10 1.48
N GLU A 101 -0.86 -12.17 1.78
CA GLU A 101 -0.06 -11.03 2.21
C GLU A 101 1.38 -11.15 1.67
N ILE A 102 2.06 -10.02 1.61
CA ILE A 102 3.50 -9.95 1.35
C ILE A 102 4.21 -10.01 2.70
N ALA A 103 4.85 -11.14 2.99
CA ALA A 103 5.59 -11.37 4.21
C ALA A 103 7.05 -10.99 4.02
N ILE A 104 7.48 -9.92 4.69
CA ILE A 104 8.89 -9.54 4.78
C ILE A 104 9.52 -10.41 5.87
N ARG A 105 10.34 -11.36 5.44
CA ARG A 105 11.15 -12.26 6.30
C ARG A 105 12.58 -11.71 6.43
N LYS A 106 13.51 -12.51 6.97
CA LYS A 106 14.90 -12.11 7.20
C LYS A 106 15.65 -11.65 5.94
N ASN A 107 15.30 -12.21 4.78
CA ASN A 107 15.86 -11.86 3.47
C ASN A 107 15.08 -10.76 2.74
N GLY A 108 13.94 -10.32 3.28
CA GLY A 108 13.13 -9.28 2.68
C GLY A 108 13.69 -7.89 2.93
N ARG A 109 13.17 -6.90 2.20
CA ARG A 109 13.60 -5.51 2.27
C ARG A 109 12.41 -4.58 2.41
N LEU A 110 12.59 -3.51 3.18
CA LEU A 110 11.69 -2.36 3.22
C LEU A 110 12.57 -1.13 3.12
N VAL A 111 12.33 -0.32 2.09
CA VAL A 111 13.12 0.88 1.79
C VAL A 111 12.17 2.06 1.63
N PHE A 112 12.49 3.16 2.30
CA PHE A 112 11.81 4.44 2.17
C PHE A 112 12.29 5.12 0.89
N LEU A 113 11.36 5.47 0.01
CA LEU A 113 11.67 6.17 -1.24
C LEU A 113 11.30 7.66 -1.18
N GLY A 114 10.39 8.04 -0.29
CA GLY A 114 10.03 9.44 -0.06
C GLY A 114 8.70 9.58 0.66
N ASN A 115 8.37 10.81 1.03
CA ASN A 115 7.04 11.15 1.54
C ASN A 115 6.19 11.56 0.33
N GLY A 116 5.11 10.84 0.05
CA GLY A 116 4.20 11.16 -1.06
C GLY A 116 3.34 12.41 -0.81
N GLY A 117 3.86 13.36 -0.03
CA GLY A 117 3.33 14.70 0.04
C GLY A 117 3.78 15.47 -1.19
N ASN A 118 2.85 16.22 -1.78
CA ASN A 118 3.17 17.35 -2.63
C ASN A 118 4.18 18.27 -1.90
N GLU A 119 5.47 18.04 -2.07
CA GLU A 119 6.37 19.13 -2.39
C GLU A 119 6.10 19.46 -3.86
N GLY A 120 4.94 20.08 -4.12
CA GLY A 120 4.84 20.94 -5.27
C GLY A 120 5.96 21.97 -5.11
N PRO A 121 6.69 22.34 -6.18
CA PRO A 121 7.60 23.46 -6.09
C PRO A 121 6.83 24.60 -5.45
N GLN A 122 7.40 25.21 -4.41
CA GLN A 122 6.92 26.47 -3.88
C GLN A 122 6.80 27.40 -5.09
N GLN A 123 5.59 27.54 -5.62
CA GLN A 123 5.29 28.40 -6.75
C GLN A 123 5.52 29.81 -6.21
N SER A 124 6.76 30.29 -6.36
CA SER A 124 7.02 31.69 -6.56
C SER A 124 6.03 32.15 -7.62
N GLN A 125 5.15 33.03 -7.17
CA GLN A 125 4.10 33.69 -7.91
C GLN A 125 4.70 34.35 -9.16
N ALA A 126 4.75 33.62 -10.27
CA ALA A 126 5.11 34.14 -11.57
C ALA A 126 3.92 33.90 -12.49
N GLU A 127 3.27 35.00 -12.86
CA GLU A 127 2.15 35.13 -13.79
C GLU A 127 2.24 34.16 -14.98
N ILE A 128 1.23 33.31 -15.12
CA ILE A 128 0.96 32.62 -16.39
C ILE A 128 -0.08 33.46 -17.14
N LYS A 129 0.40 34.33 -18.04
CA LYS A 129 -0.44 34.92 -19.10
C LYS A 129 -0.87 33.82 -20.06
N GLY A 130 -2.14 33.91 -20.45
CA GLY A 130 -2.92 32.82 -21.01
C GLY A 130 -2.46 32.26 -22.34
N VAL A 131 -2.95 31.06 -22.64
CA VAL A 131 -2.94 30.48 -23.97
C VAL A 131 -4.33 29.93 -24.24
N GLY A 132 -5.00 30.53 -25.22
CA GLY A 132 -6.33 30.15 -25.69
C GLY A 132 -6.31 28.93 -26.59
N TYR A 133 -7.49 28.35 -26.76
CA TYR A 133 -7.76 27.23 -27.67
C TYR A 133 -7.94 27.71 -29.11
N TYR A 134 -7.35 26.98 -30.05
CA TYR A 134 -7.85 26.75 -31.40
C TYR A 134 -7.76 25.26 -31.70
#